data_AF-A0A0D0C0U0-F1
#
_entry.id   AF-A0A0D0C0U0-F1
#
_cell.length_a   1.000
_cell.length_b   1.000
_cell.length_c   1.000
_cell.angle_alpha   90.00
_cell.angle_beta   90.00
_cell.angle_gamma   90.00
#
_symmetry.space_group_name_H-M   'P 1'
#
loop_
_entity.id
_entity.type
_entity.pdbx_description
1 polymer ?
#
loop_
_entity_poly.entity_id
_entity_poly.type
_entity_poly.pdbx_seq_one_letter_code
_entity_poly.pdbx_strand_id
1 'polypeptide(L)'
;MPDPLKFPSKVRLSCVLEICPLESLLFQTQNDFLREWKDHKELYLDILLQLEGPPKPWKCSHCLGDGTYKCPDCFRRPLFCTSCCRENHRTHPFHWVEQWTGTHFQESSLRLVGLILHLGHDGGVCPSGVREVPQEVPDEEWE
;
A
#
# COMPACT_ATOMS: atom_id res chain seq x y z
N MET A 1 -23.21 -15.16 -7.44
CA MET A 1 -22.29 -15.47 -6.33
C MET A 1 -22.64 -14.55 -5.17
N PRO A 2 -22.69 -15.02 -3.91
CA PRO A 2 -22.92 -14.13 -2.77
C PRO A 2 -21.76 -13.13 -2.63
N ASP A 3 -22.07 -11.95 -2.11
CA ASP A 3 -21.12 -10.86 -1.89
C ASP A 3 -20.07 -11.27 -0.84
N PRO A 4 -18.77 -11.32 -1.18
CA PRO A 4 -17.72 -11.79 -0.28
C PRO A 4 -17.49 -10.89 0.94
N LEU A 5 -18.03 -9.66 0.95
CA LEU A 5 -17.96 -8.74 2.08
C LEU A 5 -19.20 -8.83 3.01
N LYS A 6 -20.17 -9.68 2.67
CA LYS A 6 -21.35 -9.93 3.51
C LYS A 6 -21.11 -11.15 4.39
N PHE A 7 -20.57 -10.90 5.58
CA PHE A 7 -20.66 -11.87 6.66
C PHE A 7 -22.13 -12.00 7.07
N PRO A 8 -22.71 -13.22 7.16
CA PRO A 8 -24.02 -13.40 7.75
C PRO A 8 -23.96 -13.01 9.24
N SER A 9 -24.19 -11.73 9.53
CA SER A 9 -24.28 -11.23 10.89
C SER A 9 -25.50 -11.86 11.56
N LYS A 10 -25.31 -12.98 12.26
CA LYS A 10 -26.30 -13.48 13.23
C LYS A 10 -26.15 -12.68 14.52
N VAL A 11 -26.38 -11.37 14.45
CA VAL A 11 -26.58 -10.57 15.65
C VAL A 11 -28.07 -10.58 15.92
N ARG A 12 -28.52 -11.51 16.77
CA ARG A 12 -29.88 -11.49 17.32
C ARG A 12 -29.82 -11.14 18.79
N LEU A 13 -29.95 -9.85 19.08
CA LEU A 13 -30.32 -9.36 20.40
C LEU A 13 -31.83 -9.17 20.43
N SER A 14 -32.52 -10.11 21.07
CA SER A 14 -33.77 -9.82 21.75
C SER A 14 -33.94 -10.84 22.87
N CYS A 15 -33.46 -10.52 24.05
CA CYS A 15 -33.99 -11.13 25.26
C CYS A 15 -34.59 -10.00 26.10
N VAL A 16 -35.92 -9.92 26.09
CA VAL A 16 -36.66 -9.41 27.23
C VAL A 16 -37.72 -10.46 27.55
N LEU A 17 -37.30 -11.38 28.43
CA LEU A 17 -38.09 -12.06 29.45
C LEU A 17 -39.47 -12.61 29.02
N GLU A 18 -39.53 -13.93 28.78
CA GLU A 18 -40.28 -14.86 29.64
C GLU A 18 -40.00 -16.32 29.23
N ILE A 19 -39.30 -17.03 30.12
CA ILE A 19 -39.34 -18.48 30.41
C ILE A 19 -39.37 -19.44 29.21
N CYS A 20 -38.19 -19.90 28.75
CA CYS A 20 -38.08 -21.17 28.02
C CYS A 20 -36.83 -21.95 28.49
N PRO A 21 -36.98 -23.16 29.06
CA PRO A 21 -35.86 -24.00 29.46
C PRO A 21 -35.38 -24.81 28.24
N LEU A 22 -34.08 -24.76 27.95
CA LEU A 22 -33.41 -25.34 26.77
C LEU A 22 -33.53 -24.54 25.46
N GLU A 23 -32.91 -23.37 25.42
CA GLU A 23 -32.19 -22.96 24.22
C GLU A 23 -31.04 -22.06 24.67
N SER A 24 -29.83 -22.58 24.53
CA SER A 24 -28.60 -21.79 24.70
C SER A 24 -28.75 -20.54 23.83
N LEU A 25 -28.71 -19.37 24.46
CA LEU A 25 -28.43 -18.11 23.77
C LEU A 25 -27.10 -18.34 23.04
N LEU A 26 -27.15 -18.67 21.76
CA LEU A 26 -25.97 -18.96 20.95
C LEU A 26 -25.25 -17.64 20.66
N PHE A 27 -24.56 -17.14 21.68
CA PHE A 27 -23.53 -16.13 21.50
C PHE A 27 -22.44 -16.74 20.64
N GLN A 28 -22.16 -16.12 19.48
CA GLN A 28 -20.99 -16.47 18.70
C GLN A 28 -19.75 -16.28 19.57
N THR A 29 -19.04 -17.37 19.81
CA THR A 29 -17.74 -17.34 20.46
C THR A 29 -16.68 -16.89 19.47
N GLN A 30 -15.50 -16.50 19.96
CA GLN A 30 -14.35 -16.21 19.09
C GLN A 30 -14.01 -17.39 18.15
N ASN A 31 -14.20 -18.62 18.62
CA ASN A 31 -13.99 -19.82 17.81
C ASN A 31 -15.05 -19.96 16.69
N ASP A 32 -16.27 -19.47 16.89
CA ASP A 32 -17.30 -19.47 15.85
C ASP A 32 -16.93 -18.50 14.72
N PHE A 33 -16.43 -17.30 15.05
CA PHE A 33 -15.93 -16.35 14.05
C PHE A 33 -14.73 -16.88 13.27
N LEU A 34 -13.78 -17.56 13.94
CA LEU A 34 -12.63 -18.17 13.27
C LEU A 34 -13.05 -19.32 12.34
N ARG A 35 -14.07 -20.10 12.72
CA ARG A 35 -14.66 -21.15 11.87
C ARG A 35 -15.32 -20.55 10.63
N GLU A 36 -16.07 -19.45 10.78
CA GLU A 36 -16.68 -18.73 9.67
C GLU A 36 -15.62 -18.13 8.73
N TRP A 37 -14.60 -17.47 9.28
CA TRP A 37 -13.50 -16.88 8.51
C TRP A 37 -12.71 -17.91 7.69
N LYS A 38 -12.64 -19.17 8.14
CA LYS A 38 -11.88 -20.24 7.48
C LYS A 38 -12.26 -20.43 6.02
N ASP A 39 -13.53 -20.24 5.67
CA ASP A 39 -14.03 -20.37 4.30
C ASP A 39 -13.64 -19.16 3.41
N HIS A 40 -13.26 -18.05 4.02
CA HIS A 40 -12.83 -16.83 3.34
C HIS A 40 -11.30 -16.70 3.26
N LYS A 41 -10.53 -17.50 4.01
CA LYS A 41 -9.08 -17.30 4.16
C LYS A 41 -8.32 -17.26 2.84
N GLU A 42 -8.68 -18.09 1.87
CA GLU A 42 -8.03 -18.14 0.55
C GLU A 42 -8.28 -16.85 -0.24
N LEU A 43 -9.50 -16.30 -0.19
CA LEU A 43 -9.81 -15.02 -0.83
C LEU A 43 -8.96 -13.88 -0.25
N TYR A 44 -8.82 -13.83 1.08
CA TYR A 44 -8.00 -12.81 1.73
C TYR A 44 -6.52 -13.00 1.41
N LEU A 45 -6.03 -14.25 1.38
CA LEU A 45 -4.67 -14.56 0.98
C LEU A 45 -4.40 -14.11 -0.45
N ASP A 46 -5.31 -14.40 -1.39
CA ASP A 46 -5.20 -13.95 -2.78
C ASP A 46 -5.14 -12.42 -2.89
N ILE A 47 -5.97 -11.70 -2.12
CA ILE A 47 -5.93 -10.24 -2.08
C ILE A 47 -4.59 -9.74 -1.53
N LEU A 48 -4.11 -10.31 -0.41
CA LEU A 48 -2.83 -9.94 0.18
C LEU A 48 -1.67 -10.18 -0.80
N LEU A 49 -1.63 -11.33 -1.46
CA LEU A 49 -0.63 -11.65 -2.47
C LEU A 49 -0.70 -10.73 -3.69
N GLN A 50 -1.91 -10.33 -4.11
CA GLN A 50 -2.08 -9.34 -5.18
C GLN A 50 -1.54 -7.96 -4.80
N LEU A 51 -1.51 -7.61 -3.51
CA LEU A 51 -0.94 -6.35 -3.01
C LEU A 51 0.59 -6.36 -2.92
N GLU A 52 1.21 -7.55 -2.89
CA GLU A 52 2.67 -7.69 -2.90
C GLU A 52 3.26 -7.43 -4.30
N GLY A 53 2.52 -7.75 -5.36
CA GLY A 53 2.90 -7.45 -6.74
C GLY A 53 2.32 -6.12 -7.25
N PRO A 54 2.82 -5.59 -8.39
CA PRO A 54 2.20 -4.46 -9.06
C PRO A 54 0.81 -4.87 -9.58
N PRO A 55 -0.25 -4.06 -9.34
CA PRO A 55 -1.59 -4.38 -9.81
C PRO A 55 -1.59 -4.47 -11.33
N LYS A 56 -2.19 -5.52 -11.90
CA LYS A 56 -2.39 -5.61 -13.36
C LYS A 56 -3.60 -4.73 -13.74
N PRO A 57 -3.48 -3.85 -14.76
CA PRO A 57 -2.28 -3.54 -15.53
C PRO A 57 -1.31 -2.62 -14.77
N TRP A 58 0.01 -2.80 -14.97
CA TRP A 58 1.09 -2.10 -14.25
C TRP A 58 1.18 -0.61 -14.62
N LYS A 59 0.14 0.15 -14.26
CA LYS A 59 -0.05 1.52 -14.68
C LYS A 59 0.13 2.48 -13.53
N CYS A 60 0.78 3.59 -13.84
CA CYS A 60 0.90 4.71 -12.95
C CYS A 60 -0.50 5.22 -12.58
N SER A 61 -0.76 5.37 -11.29
CA SER A 61 -2.05 5.82 -10.76
C SER A 61 -2.41 7.27 -11.15
N HIS A 62 -1.47 8.05 -11.69
CA HIS A 62 -1.68 9.44 -12.09
C HIS A 62 -1.82 9.63 -13.60
N CYS A 63 -0.90 9.06 -14.39
CA CYS A 63 -0.84 9.31 -15.84
C CYS A 63 -1.18 8.10 -16.70
N LEU A 64 -1.44 6.92 -16.09
CA LEU A 64 -1.68 5.66 -16.78
C LEU A 64 -0.51 5.18 -17.68
N GLY A 65 0.66 5.81 -17.59
CA GLY A 65 1.92 5.29 -18.14
C GLY A 65 2.42 4.08 -17.37
N ASP A 66 3.60 3.57 -17.70
CA ASP A 66 4.12 2.36 -17.06
C ASP A 66 4.59 2.66 -15.63
N GLY A 67 4.02 1.91 -14.68
CA GLY A 67 4.31 2.04 -13.25
C GLY A 67 5.49 1.17 -12.85
N THR A 68 6.44 1.75 -12.12
CA THR A 68 7.70 1.10 -11.72
C THR A 68 7.99 1.25 -10.23
N TYR A 69 7.54 2.35 -9.63
CA TYR A 69 7.77 2.66 -8.22
C TYR A 69 6.49 2.53 -7.41
N LYS A 70 6.57 1.91 -6.25
CA LYS A 70 5.50 1.86 -5.24
C LYS A 70 5.94 2.69 -4.04
N CYS A 71 4.99 3.33 -3.36
CA CYS A 71 5.28 4.00 -2.09
C CYS A 71 4.37 3.42 -1.00
N PRO A 72 4.91 2.64 -0.04
CA PRO A 72 4.11 2.08 1.05
C PRO A 72 3.54 3.14 2.01
N ASP A 73 4.18 4.29 2.11
CA ASP A 73 3.78 5.39 2.99
C ASP A 73 2.65 6.25 2.40
N CYS A 74 2.54 6.30 1.07
CA CYS A 74 1.42 6.96 0.42
C CYS A 74 0.10 6.23 0.67
N PHE A 75 -0.97 6.99 0.87
CA PHE A 75 -2.31 6.43 1.04
C PHE A 75 -2.69 5.53 -0.14
N ARG A 76 -3.17 4.32 0.16
CA ARG A 76 -3.50 3.24 -0.81
C ARG A 76 -2.32 2.65 -1.58
N ARG A 77 -1.07 2.92 -1.18
CA ARG A 77 0.14 2.33 -1.75
C ARG A 77 0.18 2.38 -3.30
N PRO A 78 0.04 3.56 -3.90
CA PRO A 78 -0.08 3.74 -5.35
C PRO A 78 1.19 3.29 -6.10
N LEU A 79 0.99 2.94 -7.37
CA LEU A 79 2.07 2.66 -8.32
C LEU A 79 2.32 3.91 -9.17
N PHE A 80 3.57 4.29 -9.35
CA PHE A 80 4.00 5.49 -10.05
C PHE A 80 5.00 5.15 -11.15
N CYS A 81 4.95 5.87 -12.27
CA CYS A 81 6.11 6.01 -13.13
C CYS A 81 7.15 6.92 -12.45
N THR A 82 8.40 6.94 -12.94
CA THR A 82 9.49 7.73 -12.35
C THR A 82 9.14 9.22 -12.20
N SER A 83 8.53 9.84 -13.22
CA SER A 83 8.19 11.27 -13.20
C SER A 83 7.09 11.60 -12.20
N CYS A 84 6.00 10.82 -12.18
CA CYS A 84 4.92 11.00 -11.21
C CYS A 84 5.37 10.69 -9.79
N CYS A 85 6.26 9.70 -9.60
CA CYS A 85 6.86 9.42 -8.31
C CYS A 85 7.63 10.65 -7.80
N ARG A 86 8.52 11.21 -8.63
CA ARG A 86 9.27 12.43 -8.28
C ARG A 86 8.36 13.60 -7.92
N GLU A 87 7.35 13.89 -8.75
CA GLU A 87 6.47 15.04 -8.53
C GLU A 87 5.65 14.90 -7.25
N ASN A 88 5.04 13.73 -7.03
CA ASN A 88 4.19 13.47 -5.87
C ASN A 88 4.97 13.58 -4.54
N HIS A 89 6.26 13.21 -4.56
CA HIS A 89 7.09 13.21 -3.36
C HIS A 89 7.85 14.52 -3.13
N ARG A 90 7.67 15.56 -3.95
CA ARG A 90 8.22 16.90 -3.64
C ARG A 90 7.75 17.44 -2.29
N THR A 91 6.49 17.19 -1.96
CA THR A 91 5.87 17.59 -0.68
C THR A 91 5.96 16.50 0.39
N HIS A 92 6.48 15.32 0.05
CA HIS A 92 6.63 14.18 0.95
C HIS A 92 8.03 13.54 0.79
N PRO A 93 9.12 14.32 0.98
CA PRO A 93 10.48 13.89 0.61
C PRO A 93 11.07 12.80 1.51
N PHE A 94 10.38 12.43 2.58
CA PHE A 94 10.83 11.43 3.56
C PHE A 94 10.08 10.10 3.47
N HIS A 95 9.18 9.94 2.50
CA HIS A 95 8.57 8.64 2.25
C HIS A 95 9.61 7.66 1.69
N TRP A 96 9.49 6.40 2.10
CA TRP A 96 10.20 5.31 1.46
C TRP A 96 9.51 4.94 0.15
N VAL A 97 10.31 4.57 -0.84
CA VAL A 97 9.81 4.04 -2.11
C VAL A 97 10.44 2.69 -2.39
N GLU A 98 9.73 1.87 -3.15
CA GLU A 98 10.21 0.58 -3.61
C GLU A 98 10.18 0.57 -5.14
N GLN A 99 11.17 -0.05 -5.76
CA GLN A 99 11.26 -0.22 -7.20
C GLN A 99 10.96 -1.67 -7.59
N TRP A 100 10.18 -1.86 -8.64
CA TRP A 100 9.95 -3.19 -9.21
C TRP A 100 11.21 -3.72 -9.90
N THR A 101 11.71 -4.87 -9.45
CA THR A 101 12.91 -5.54 -10.02
C THR A 101 12.60 -6.45 -11.21
N GLY A 102 11.31 -6.65 -11.53
CA GLY A 102 10.84 -7.69 -12.45
C GLY A 102 10.24 -8.89 -11.73
N THR A 103 10.62 -9.13 -10.47
CA THR A 103 10.11 -10.26 -9.66
C THR A 103 9.47 -9.83 -8.35
N HIS A 104 9.97 -8.77 -7.71
CA HIS A 104 9.46 -8.24 -6.45
C HIS A 104 9.73 -6.73 -6.35
N PHE A 105 9.10 -6.09 -5.37
CA PHE A 105 9.46 -4.73 -4.98
C PHE A 105 10.66 -4.78 -4.04
N GLN A 106 11.72 -4.07 -4.41
CA GLN A 106 12.89 -3.88 -3.58
C GLN A 106 12.94 -2.44 -3.09
N GLU A 107 13.43 -2.26 -1.88
CA GLU A 107 13.68 -0.95 -1.29
C GLU A 107 14.49 -0.04 -2.23
N SER A 108 14.09 1.22 -2.36
CA SER A 108 14.73 2.23 -3.20
C SER A 108 14.68 3.59 -2.51
N SER A 109 15.39 4.56 -3.06
CA SER A 109 15.38 5.95 -2.56
C SER A 109 14.75 6.92 -3.56
N LEU A 110 14.17 8.00 -3.03
CA LEU A 110 13.69 9.12 -3.85
C LEU A 110 14.85 9.82 -4.60
N ARG A 111 16.09 9.70 -4.11
CA ARG A 111 17.29 10.16 -4.82
C ARG A 111 17.45 9.43 -6.16
N LEU A 112 17.27 8.11 -6.21
CA LEU A 112 17.36 7.32 -7.45
C LEU A 112 16.23 7.65 -8.44
N VAL A 113 15.07 8.07 -7.93
CA VAL A 113 13.95 8.62 -8.74
C VAL A 113 14.29 10.03 -9.30
N GLY A 114 15.38 10.64 -8.81
CA GLY A 114 15.84 11.98 -9.18
C GLY A 114 15.16 13.10 -8.41
N LEU A 115 14.59 12.82 -7.22
CA LEU A 115 14.13 13.87 -6.32
C LEU A 115 15.34 14.58 -5.70
N ILE A 116 15.36 15.92 -5.82
CA ILE A 116 16.35 16.78 -5.18
C ILE A 116 15.63 17.60 -4.12
N LEU A 117 16.11 17.53 -2.89
CA LEU A 117 15.59 18.33 -1.78
C LEU A 117 16.40 19.62 -1.67
N HIS A 118 15.78 20.76 -1.98
CA HIS A 118 16.40 22.06 -1.78
C HIS A 118 16.13 22.56 -0.35
N LEU A 119 17.20 22.84 0.38
CA LEU A 119 17.15 23.33 1.75
C LEU A 119 17.08 24.86 1.73
N GLY A 120 15.86 25.41 1.77
CA GLY A 120 15.60 26.86 1.72
C GLY A 120 14.82 27.29 0.47
N HIS A 121 14.58 28.60 0.33
CA HIS A 121 13.81 29.20 -0.77
C HIS A 121 12.46 28.51 -1.04
N ASP A 122 11.76 28.10 0.03
CA ASP A 122 10.50 27.34 -0.04
C ASP A 122 10.59 26.08 -0.93
N GLY A 123 11.75 25.43 -0.93
CA GLY A 123 12.03 24.25 -1.77
C GLY A 123 12.49 24.59 -3.19
N GLY A 124 12.68 25.86 -3.51
CA GLY A 124 13.24 26.33 -4.76
C GLY A 124 14.77 26.15 -4.86
N VAL A 125 15.27 26.10 -6.09
CA VAL A 125 16.71 26.10 -6.36
C VAL A 125 17.32 27.42 -5.88
N CYS A 126 18.43 27.35 -5.14
CA CYS A 126 19.17 28.55 -4.73
C CYS A 126 19.74 29.26 -5.97
N PRO A 127 19.47 30.57 -6.19
CA PRO A 127 19.98 31.31 -7.35
C PRO A 127 21.50 31.32 -7.45
N SER A 128 22.19 31.27 -6.30
CA SER A 128 23.65 31.24 -6.20
C SER A 128 24.23 29.82 -6.26
N GLY A 129 23.38 28.79 -6.25
CA GLY A 129 23.75 27.39 -6.09
C GLY A 129 23.78 26.57 -7.38
N VAL A 130 23.70 27.21 -8.56
CA VAL A 130 23.75 26.50 -9.84
C VAL A 130 25.15 25.93 -10.04
N ARG A 131 25.37 24.68 -9.65
CA ARG A 131 26.49 23.86 -10.10
C ARG A 131 25.92 22.87 -11.12
N GLU A 132 26.49 22.85 -12.32
CA GLU A 132 26.26 21.75 -13.26
C GLU A 132 26.61 20.44 -12.55
N VAL A 133 25.66 19.52 -12.43
CA VAL A 133 25.86 18.22 -11.78
C VAL A 133 26.45 17.28 -12.84
N PRO A 134 27.70 16.76 -12.67
CA PRO A 134 28.20 15.70 -13.53
C PRO A 134 27.32 14.44 -13.39
N GLN A 135 27.02 13.80 -14.51
CA GLN A 135 26.27 12.54 -14.56
C GLN A 135 27.01 11.41 -13.84
N GLU A 136 26.25 10.67 -13.02
CA GLU A 136 26.45 9.30 -12.56
C GLU A 136 27.78 8.97 -11.83
N VAL A 137 27.69 8.81 -10.51
CA VAL A 137 28.67 8.06 -9.70
C VAL A 137 28.10 6.65 -9.55
N PRO A 138 28.77 5.59 -10.05
CA PRO A 138 28.35 4.21 -9.80
C PRO A 138 28.28 3.92 -8.30
N ASP A 139 27.30 3.10 -7.92
CA ASP A 139 27.06 2.68 -6.54
C ASP A 139 28.31 1.96 -6.00
N GLU A 140 29.05 2.62 -5.09
CA GLU A 140 29.93 1.92 -4.17
C GLU A 140 29.04 1.19 -3.16
N GLU A 141 29.03 -0.13 -3.32
CA GLU A 141 28.54 -1.16 -2.42
C GLU A 141 29.17 -0.96 -1.04
N TRP A 142 28.40 -0.43 -0.08
CA TRP A 142 28.78 -0.44 1.33
C TRP A 142 28.24 -1.75 1.94
N GLU A 143 29.15 -2.71 2.14
CA GLU A 143 28.96 -3.89 3.01
C GLU A 143 28.58 -3.51 4.45
#